data_AF-A0A352S1V6-F1
#
_entry.id   AF-A0A352S1V6-F1
#
_cell.length_a   1.000
_cell.length_b   1.000
_cell.length_c   1.000
_cell.angle_alpha   90.00
_cell.angle_beta   90.00
_cell.angle_gamma   90.00
#
_symmetry.space_group_name_H-M   'P 1'
#
loop_
_entity.id
_entity.type
_entity.pdbx_description
1 polymer ?
#
loop_
_entity_poly.entity_id
_entity_poly.type
_entity_poly.pdbx_seq_one_letter_code
_entity_poly.pdbx_strand_id
1 'polypeptide(L)'
;IWDEWADANGELGPIYGYQWRAWPTPDGRHIDQITEVVRQIRDNPDSRRLIVSAWNVGEIPQMKLPPCHAFFQFYVADGKLSCQLYQR
;
A
#
# COMPACT_ATOMS: atom_id res chain seq x y z
N ILE A 1 -2.58 1.66 -19.39
CA ILE A 1 -3.12 2.80 -18.59
C ILE A 1 -2.03 3.63 -17.91
N TRP A 2 -0.79 3.12 -17.84
CA TRP A 2 0.32 3.79 -17.14
C TRP A 2 1.28 4.50 -18.09
N ASP A 3 1.16 4.25 -19.39
CA ASP A 3 2.08 4.67 -20.45
C ASP A 3 2.28 6.20 -20.47
N GLU A 4 1.23 6.98 -20.18
CA GLU A 4 1.28 8.45 -20.13
C GLU A 4 2.06 9.02 -18.92
N TRP A 5 2.27 8.20 -17.89
CA TRP A 5 2.92 8.60 -16.64
C TRP A 5 4.34 8.07 -16.51
N ALA A 6 4.69 7.10 -17.35
CA ALA A 6 6.01 6.50 -17.37
C ALA A 6 7.05 7.46 -17.95
N ASP A 7 8.26 7.41 -17.41
CA ASP A 7 9.39 8.10 -18.02
C ASP A 7 9.91 7.35 -19.27
N ALA A 8 10.98 7.86 -19.87
CA ALA A 8 11.58 7.28 -21.08
C ALA A 8 12.07 5.82 -20.92
N ASN A 9 12.26 5.35 -19.68
CA ASN A 9 12.67 3.99 -19.36
C ASN A 9 11.50 3.10 -18.93
N GLY A 10 10.28 3.64 -18.87
CA GLY A 10 9.10 2.91 -18.40
C GLY A 10 8.85 3.03 -16.89
N GLU A 11 9.59 3.88 -16.18
CA GLU A 11 9.53 3.99 -14.72
C GLU A 11 8.46 5.00 -14.25
N LEU A 12 7.76 4.66 -13.17
CA LEU A 12 6.68 5.48 -12.58
C LEU A 12 7.10 6.13 -11.24
N GLY A 13 8.28 5.79 -10.75
CA GLY A 13 8.71 6.08 -9.38
C GLY A 13 8.05 5.15 -8.35
N PRO A 14 8.16 5.48 -7.05
CA PRO A 14 7.74 4.61 -5.96
C PRO A 14 6.21 4.63 -5.74
N ILE A 15 5.42 4.25 -6.74
CA ILE A 15 3.95 4.22 -6.67
C ILE A 15 3.43 2.93 -5.99
N TYR A 16 2.13 2.61 -6.14
CA TYR A 16 1.41 1.56 -5.40
C TYR A 16 2.20 0.27 -5.14
N GLY A 17 2.70 -0.39 -6.19
CA GLY A 17 3.37 -1.68 -6.05
C GLY A 17 4.61 -1.62 -5.15
N TYR A 18 5.40 -0.56 -5.28
CA TYR A 18 6.57 -0.32 -4.44
C TYR A 18 6.15 -0.07 -3.00
N GLN A 19 5.19 0.83 -2.74
CA GLN A 19 4.71 1.08 -1.37
C GLN A 19 4.12 -0.17 -0.72
N TRP A 20 3.38 -1.00 -1.46
CA TRP A 20 2.70 -2.17 -0.90
C TRP A 20 3.65 -3.32 -0.57
N ARG A 21 4.70 -3.52 -1.37
CA ARG A 21 5.59 -4.69 -1.24
C ARG A 21 6.96 -4.36 -0.67
N ALA A 22 7.35 -3.10 -0.73
CA ALA A 22 8.66 -2.61 -0.34
C ALA A 22 8.56 -1.18 0.20
N TRP A 23 7.72 -0.95 1.21
CA TRP A 23 7.67 0.36 1.87
C TRP A 23 9.03 0.64 2.54
N PRO A 24 9.75 1.71 2.14
CA PRO A 24 11.08 1.99 2.68
C PRO A 24 10.99 2.58 4.08
N THR A 25 11.88 2.14 4.96
CA THR A 25 12.02 2.66 6.32
C THR A 25 13.28 3.51 6.47
N PRO A 26 13.35 4.44 7.45
CA PRO A 26 14.52 5.28 7.65
C PRO A 26 15.83 4.53 7.94
N ASP A 27 15.75 3.30 8.45
CA ASP A 27 16.88 2.42 8.72
C ASP A 27 17.26 1.51 7.53
N GLY A 28 16.71 1.77 6.34
CA GLY A 28 17.07 1.08 5.09
C GLY A 28 16.42 -0.29 4.88
N ARG A 29 15.46 -0.67 5.74
CA ARG A 29 14.65 -1.88 5.51
C ARG A 29 13.48 -1.58 4.58
N HIS A 30 12.82 -2.66 4.15
CA HIS A 30 11.57 -2.61 3.40
C HIS A 30 10.49 -3.40 4.13
N ILE A 31 9.27 -2.86 4.17
CA ILE A 31 8.09 -3.52 4.75
C ILE A 31 7.19 -4.02 3.61
N ASP A 32 6.92 -5.33 3.58
CA ASP A 32 5.90 -5.93 2.71
C ASP A 32 4.54 -5.93 3.43
N GLN A 33 3.76 -4.88 3.19
CA GLN A 33 2.45 -4.67 3.81
C GLN A 33 1.42 -5.73 3.38
N ILE A 34 1.55 -6.27 2.16
CA ILE A 34 0.62 -7.30 1.65
C ILE A 34 0.86 -8.63 2.37
N THR A 35 2.12 -9.03 2.50
CA THR A 35 2.47 -10.25 3.24
C THR A 35 2.03 -10.14 4.69
N GLU A 36 2.28 -8.99 5.33
CA GLU A 36 1.90 -8.78 6.72
C GLU A 36 0.38 -8.77 6.92
N VAL A 37 -0.40 -8.11 6.05
CA VAL A 37 -1.86 -8.08 6.21
C VAL A 37 -2.49 -9.44 5.97
N VAL A 38 -1.99 -10.23 5.01
CA VAL A 38 -2.46 -11.62 4.79
C VAL A 38 -2.15 -12.48 6.01
N ARG A 39 -0.96 -12.34 6.60
CA ARG A 39 -0.58 -13.04 7.83
C ARG A 39 -1.49 -12.64 8.99
N GLN A 40 -1.71 -11.35 9.19
CA GLN A 40 -2.57 -10.84 10.25
C GLN A 40 -4.04 -11.25 10.08
N ILE A 41 -4.58 -11.29 8.86
CA ILE A 41 -5.94 -11.82 8.61
C ILE A 41 -6.06 -13.29 9.05
N ARG A 42 -5.01 -14.09 8.90
CA ARG A 42 -5.00 -15.50 9.31
C ARG A 42 -4.80 -15.68 10.82
N ASP A 43 -3.84 -14.95 11.38
CA ASP A 43 -3.35 -15.18 12.75
C ASP A 43 -4.08 -14.31 13.79
N ASN A 44 -4.61 -13.15 13.38
CA ASN A 44 -5.21 -12.13 14.24
C ASN A 44 -6.34 -11.36 13.51
N PRO A 45 -7.40 -12.05 13.05
CA PRO A 45 -8.45 -11.47 12.19
C PRO A 45 -9.22 -10.32 12.85
N ASP A 46 -9.30 -10.26 14.17
CA ASP A 46 -9.99 -9.21 14.93
C ASP A 46 -9.17 -7.91 15.06
N SER A 47 -7.94 -7.90 14.52
CA SER A 47 -7.08 -6.73 14.50
C SER A 47 -7.79 -5.54 13.86
N ARG A 48 -7.82 -4.42 14.57
CA ARG A 48 -8.30 -3.13 14.03
C ARG A 48 -7.23 -2.41 13.21
N ARG A 49 -6.12 -3.08 12.89
CA ARG A 49 -4.93 -2.54 12.21
C ARG A 49 -4.52 -3.36 10.98
N LEU A 50 -5.48 -4.04 10.34
CA LEU A 50 -5.26 -4.71 9.05
C LEU A 50 -5.23 -3.68 7.93
N ILE A 51 -4.07 -3.07 7.70
CA ILE A 51 -3.94 -1.75 7.09
C ILE A 51 -2.82 -1.79 6.04
N VAL A 52 -3.10 -1.31 4.82
CA VAL A 52 -2.09 -1.09 3.75
C VAL A 52 -2.15 0.34 3.20
N SER A 53 -1.03 1.05 3.25
CA SER A 53 -0.89 2.43 2.78
C SER A 53 -0.05 2.55 1.53
N ALA A 54 -0.50 3.38 0.59
CA ALA A 54 0.33 3.91 -0.49
C ALA A 54 0.80 5.35 -0.19
N TRP A 55 0.29 5.98 0.88
CA TRP A 55 0.55 7.39 1.17
C TRP A 55 1.84 7.60 1.96
N ASN A 56 2.98 7.49 1.29
CA ASN A 56 4.29 7.76 1.87
C ASN A 56 4.70 9.22 1.66
N VAL A 57 4.54 10.04 2.71
CA VAL A 57 4.82 11.49 2.68
C VAL A 57 6.24 11.81 2.19
N GLY A 58 7.24 11.00 2.57
CA GLY A 58 8.64 11.22 2.18
C GLY A 58 8.93 10.94 0.71
N GLU A 59 8.10 10.12 0.05
CA GLU A 59 8.31 9.71 -1.34
C GLU A 59 7.36 10.37 -2.34
N ILE A 60 6.27 10.99 -1.89
CA ILE A 60 5.31 11.70 -2.77
C ILE A 60 5.99 12.63 -3.79
N PRO A 61 7.01 13.45 -3.44
CA PRO A 61 7.67 14.33 -4.41
C PRO A 61 8.38 13.59 -5.57
N GLN A 62 8.68 12.30 -5.40
CA GLN A 62 9.34 11.46 -6.41
C GLN A 62 8.33 10.70 -7.28
N MET A 63 7.05 10.71 -6.92
CA MET A 63 6.01 10.01 -7.65
C MET A 63 5.52 10.86 -8.82
N LYS A 64 5.50 10.28 -10.03
CA LYS A 64 4.92 10.93 -11.21
C LYS A 64 3.43 11.25 -11.03
N LEU A 65 2.74 10.37 -10.31
CA LEU A 65 1.35 10.53 -9.93
C LEU A 65 1.16 10.10 -8.48
N PRO A 66 0.91 11.01 -7.53
CA PRO A 66 0.65 10.65 -6.15
C PRO A 66 -0.58 9.74 -6.02
N PRO A 67 -0.56 8.69 -5.17
CA PRO A 67 -1.64 7.72 -5.05
C PRO A 67 -3.01 8.36 -4.82
N CYS A 68 -3.99 8.09 -5.68
CA CYS A 68 -5.39 8.48 -5.44
C CYS A 68 -6.03 7.54 -4.40
N HIS A 69 -5.72 6.25 -4.50
CA HIS A 69 -6.09 5.23 -3.52
C HIS A 69 -5.06 5.24 -2.38
N ALA A 70 -5.22 6.18 -1.45
CA ALA A 70 -4.18 6.50 -0.48
C ALA A 70 -3.95 5.36 0.52
N PHE A 71 -5.03 4.70 0.96
CA PHE A 71 -4.97 3.73 2.04
C PHE A 71 -6.21 2.81 2.06
N PHE A 72 -6.07 1.54 2.45
CA PHE A 72 -7.20 0.64 2.67
C PHE A 72 -7.04 -0.24 3.91
N GLN A 73 -8.16 -0.47 4.59
CA GLN A 73 -8.26 -1.30 5.79
C GLN A 73 -9.16 -2.51 5.58
N PHE A 74 -8.76 -3.66 6.11
CA PHE A 74 -9.58 -4.86 6.19
C PHE A 74 -10.24 -5.02 7.55
N TYR A 75 -11.33 -5.78 7.56
CA TYR A 75 -12.05 -6.17 8.75
C TYR A 75 -12.66 -7.57 8.54
N VAL A 76 -12.57 -8.43 9.55
CA VAL A 76 -13.16 -9.77 9.51
C VAL A 76 -14.27 -9.87 10.56
N ALA A 77 -15.45 -10.32 10.13
CA ALA A 77 -16.57 -10.64 11.02
C ALA A 77 -17.47 -11.68 10.36
N ASP A 78 -18.05 -12.59 11.16
CA ASP A 78 -18.98 -13.63 10.69
C ASP A 78 -18.45 -14.44 9.50
N GLY A 79 -17.14 -14.75 9.51
CA GLY A 79 -16.46 -15.47 8.42
C GLY A 79 -16.34 -14.69 7.11
N LYS A 80 -16.63 -13.38 7.10
CA LYS A 80 -16.55 -12.49 5.93
C LYS A 80 -15.38 -11.52 6.06
N LEU A 81 -14.69 -11.30 4.95
CA LEU A 81 -13.63 -10.29 4.82
C LEU A 81 -14.20 -9.05 4.12
N SER A 82 -14.17 -7.92 4.83
CA SER A 82 -14.53 -6.60 4.33
C SER A 82 -13.28 -5.79 4.02
N CYS A 83 -13.38 -4.85 3.08
CA CYS A 83 -12.32 -3.91 2.73
C CYS A 83 -12.92 -2.50 2.58
N GLN A 84 -12.33 -1.52 3.25
CA GLN A 84 -12.65 -0.11 3.12
C GLN A 84 -11.47 0.62 2.50
N LEU A 85 -11.73 1.31 1.39
CA LEU A 85 -10.74 2.15 0.71
C LEU A 85 -10.98 3.62 1.07
N TYR A 86 -9.90 4.34 1.39
CA TYR A 86 -9.87 5.80 1.39
C TYR A 86 -9.24 6.29 0.09
N GLN A 87 -10.07 6.93 -0.74
CA GLN A 87 -9.65 7.60 -1.96
C GLN A 87 -9.76 9.12 -1.72
N ARG A 88 -8.63 9.82 -1.89
CA ARG A 88 -8.53 11.28 -1.66
C ARG A 88 -9.08 12.11 -2.81
#